data_AF-A0A7S7P5J4-F1
#
_entry.id   AF-A0A7S7P5J4-F1
#
_cell.length_a   1.000
_cell.length_b   1.000
_cell.length_c   1.000
_cell.angle_alpha   90.00
_cell.angle_beta   90.00
_cell.angle_gamma   90.00
#
_symmetry.space_group_name_H-M   'P 1'
#
loop_
_entity.id
_entity.type
_entity.pdbx_description
1 polymer ?
#
loop_
_entity_poly.entity_id
_entity_poly.type
_entity_poly.pdbx_seq_one_letter_code
_entity_poly.pdbx_strand_id
1 'polypeptide(L)'
;MPAARRYRHYKGGIYELVCEAVMEADYTPVMVYRGQDGTVWVRPRAAFFETVGVDGAALPRFAALSDPLTDPLIDPLTDPLSGLPCATSQAAREE
;
A
#
# COMPACT_ATOMS: atom_id res chain seq x y z
N MET A 1 -6.69 4.84 -17.39
CA MET A 1 -6.91 3.48 -16.85
C MET A 1 -6.83 3.60 -15.35
N PRO A 2 -7.89 3.29 -14.57
CA PRO A 2 -7.83 3.48 -13.12
C PRO A 2 -6.71 2.61 -12.54
N ALA A 3 -5.87 3.21 -11.70
CA ALA A 3 -4.74 2.54 -11.08
C ALA A 3 -5.22 1.32 -10.29
N ALA A 4 -4.74 0.13 -10.67
CA ALA A 4 -5.05 -1.10 -9.98
C ALA A 4 -4.53 -0.99 -8.53
N ARG A 5 -5.44 -1.04 -7.54
CA ARG A 5 -5.08 -0.97 -6.13
C ARG A 5 -4.37 -2.26 -5.73
N ARG A 6 -3.06 -2.20 -5.54
CA ARG A 6 -2.26 -3.34 -5.09
C ARG A 6 -2.19 -3.36 -3.57
N TYR A 7 -2.17 -4.55 -2.99
CA TYR A 7 -2.10 -4.78 -1.57
C TYR A 7 -0.96 -5.75 -1.28
N ARG A 8 -0.16 -5.47 -0.25
CA ARG A 8 0.87 -6.37 0.23
C ARG A 8 0.39 -7.05 1.50
N HIS A 9 0.38 -8.37 1.50
CA HIS A 9 0.14 -9.15 2.70
C HIS A 9 1.42 -9.25 3.53
N TYR A 10 1.30 -9.32 4.86
CA TYR A 10 2.47 -9.40 5.77
C TYR A 10 3.40 -10.58 5.46
N LYS A 11 2.87 -11.66 4.88
CA LYS A 11 3.63 -12.85 4.45
C LYS A 11 4.49 -12.63 3.18
N GLY A 12 4.40 -11.46 2.55
CA GLY A 12 5.15 -11.12 1.33
C GLY A 12 4.39 -11.30 0.01
N GLY A 13 3.18 -11.86 0.03
CA GLY A 13 2.34 -11.99 -1.16
C GLY A 13 1.76 -10.63 -1.61
N ILE A 14 1.85 -10.35 -2.91
CA ILE A 14 1.17 -9.18 -3.51
C ILE A 14 -0.17 -9.62 -4.06
N TYR A 15 -1.19 -8.84 -3.76
CA TYR A 15 -2.55 -9.05 -4.22
C TYR A 15 -3.01 -7.80 -4.95
N GLU A 16 -3.80 -7.96 -6.00
CA GLU A 16 -4.39 -6.85 -6.73
C GLU A 16 -5.89 -6.85 -6.47
N LEU A 17 -6.40 -5.73 -5.97
CA LEU A 17 -7.84 -5.54 -5.78
C LEU A 17 -8.48 -5.30 -7.15
N VAL A 18 -9.38 -6.20 -7.51
CA VAL A 18 -10.10 -6.17 -8.78
C VAL A 18 -11.30 -5.24 -8.66
N CYS A 19 -12.16 -5.48 -7.67
CA CYS A 19 -13.35 -4.68 -7.42
C CYS A 19 -13.91 -4.90 -6.01
N GLU A 20 -14.77 -3.98 -5.60
CA GLU A 20 -15.71 -4.18 -4.50
C GLU A 20 -17.01 -4.74 -5.07
N ALA A 21 -17.51 -5.81 -4.48
CA ALA A 21 -18.78 -6.42 -4.84
C ALA A 21 -19.70 -6.49 -3.62
N VAL A 22 -20.98 -6.75 -3.85
CA VAL A 22 -21.96 -6.95 -2.78
C VAL A 22 -22.40 -8.40 -2.82
N MET A 23 -22.29 -9.09 -1.68
CA MET A 23 -22.76 -10.46 -1.55
C MET A 23 -24.29 -10.47 -1.59
N GLU A 24 -24.88 -11.22 -2.51
CA GLU A 24 -26.34 -11.25 -2.71
C GLU A 24 -27.08 -11.90 -1.53
N ALA A 25 -26.47 -12.90 -0.89
CA ALA A 25 -27.07 -13.62 0.24
C ALA A 25 -27.42 -12.73 1.44
N ASP A 26 -26.55 -11.76 1.77
CA ASP A 26 -26.64 -10.96 3.00
C ASP A 26 -26.45 -9.45 2.75
N TYR A 27 -26.41 -9.03 1.48
CA TYR A 27 -26.06 -7.66 1.04
C TYR A 27 -24.77 -7.12 1.65
N THR A 28 -23.87 -8.01 2.07
CA THR A 28 -22.64 -7.63 2.75
C THR A 28 -21.60 -7.19 1.72
N PRO A 29 -20.97 -6.02 1.88
CA PRO A 29 -19.90 -5.60 0.98
C PRO A 29 -18.70 -6.54 1.12
N VAL A 30 -18.18 -7.00 -0.02
CA VAL A 30 -17.05 -7.91 -0.14
C VAL A 30 -15.98 -7.33 -1.07
N MET A 31 -14.72 -7.62 -0.77
CA MET A 31 -13.57 -7.28 -1.59
C MET A 31 -13.17 -8.48 -2.44
N VAL A 32 -13.07 -8.26 -3.76
CA VAL A 32 -12.59 -9.25 -4.73
C VAL A 32 -11.18 -8.89 -5.15
N TYR A 33 -10.23 -9.79 -4.91
CA TYR A 33 -8.82 -9.56 -5.20
C TYR A 33 -8.15 -10.78 -5.82
N ARG A 34 -7.16 -10.57 -6.69
CA ARG A 34 -6.36 -11.63 -7.32
C ARG A 34 -4.98 -11.73 -6.68
N GLY A 35 -4.51 -12.94 -6.43
CA GLY A 35 -3.12 -13.21 -6.09
C GLY A 35 -2.21 -13.18 -7.31
N GLN A 36 -0.89 -13.23 -7.09
CA GLN A 36 0.10 -13.34 -8.17
C GLN A 36 -0.08 -14.63 -8.99
N ASP A 37 -0.56 -15.70 -8.37
CA ASP A 37 -0.85 -16.99 -9.00
C ASP A 37 -2.10 -16.95 -9.91
N GLY A 38 -2.77 -15.81 -10.02
CA GLY A 38 -4.02 -15.64 -10.79
C GLY A 38 -5.27 -16.13 -10.06
N THR A 39 -5.14 -16.73 -8.88
CA THR A 39 -6.28 -17.13 -8.05
C THR A 39 -7.03 -15.90 -7.53
N VAL A 40 -8.34 -15.88 -7.73
CA VAL A 40 -9.24 -14.83 -7.24
C VAL A 40 -9.85 -15.26 -5.91
N TRP A 41 -9.77 -14.38 -4.94
CA TRP A 41 -10.28 -14.56 -3.58
C TRP A 41 -11.37 -13.53 -3.31
N VAL A 42 -12.36 -13.91 -2.49
CA VAL A 42 -13.40 -13.01 -2.00
C VAL A 42 -13.39 -13.01 -0.48
N ARG A 43 -13.49 -11.83 0.12
CA ARG A 43 -13.67 -11.68 1.57
C ARG A 43 -14.59 -10.52 1.91
N PRO A 44 -15.32 -10.60 3.04
CA PRO A 44 -16.06 -9.46 3.57
C PRO A 44 -15.17 -8.24 3.76
N ARG A 45 -15.67 -7.07 3.37
CA ARG A 45 -14.97 -5.78 3.50
C ARG A 45 -14.51 -5.54 4.94
N ALA A 46 -15.37 -5.82 5.91
CA ALA A 46 -15.06 -5.68 7.33
C ALA A 46 -13.80 -6.47 7.71
N ALA A 47 -13.73 -7.75 7.32
CA ALA A 47 -12.58 -8.62 7.58
C ALA A 47 -11.33 -8.29 6.75
N PHE A 48 -11.49 -7.55 5.64
CA PHE A 48 -10.38 -7.12 4.79
C PHE A 48 -9.68 -5.88 5.36
N PHE A 49 -10.45 -4.92 5.88
CA PHE A 49 -9.93 -3.73 6.55
C PHE A 49 -9.64 -3.94 8.03
N GLU A 50 -9.93 -5.14 8.56
CA GLU A 50 -9.65 -5.49 9.93
C GLU A 50 -8.14 -5.43 10.21
N THR A 51 -7.82 -4.88 11.37
CA THR A 51 -6.44 -4.75 11.85
C THR A 51 -6.10 -6.00 12.65
N VAL A 52 -5.02 -6.69 12.26
CA VAL A 52 -4.55 -7.89 12.96
C VAL A 52 -3.40 -7.49 13.89
N GLY A 53 -3.47 -7.94 15.14
CA GLY A 53 -2.35 -7.82 16.08
C GLY A 53 -1.25 -8.79 15.68
N VAL A 54 -0.18 -8.30 15.06
CA VAL A 54 1.03 -9.07 14.78
C VAL A 54 2.14 -8.48 15.64
N ASP A 55 2.75 -9.30 16.49
CA ASP A 55 3.90 -8.92 17.33
C ASP A 55 3.64 -7.70 18.25
N GLY A 56 2.42 -7.57 18.78
CA GLY A 56 2.03 -6.46 19.66
C GLY A 56 1.68 -5.16 18.93
N ALA A 57 1.80 -5.10 17.60
CA ALA A 57 1.39 -3.97 16.78
C ALA A 57 0.10 -4.28 16.02
N ALA A 58 -0.86 -3.35 16.08
CA ALA A 58 -2.10 -3.43 15.31
C ALA A 58 -1.80 -3.00 13.86
N LEU A 59 -1.65 -3.96 12.96
CA LEU A 59 -1.32 -3.72 11.54
C LEU A 59 -2.47 -4.16 10.62
N PRO A 60 -2.77 -3.39 9.56
CA PRO A 60 -3.74 -3.83 8.56
C PRO A 60 -3.23 -5.10 7.89
N ARG A 61 -4.09 -6.12 7.79
CA ARG A 61 -3.72 -7.43 7.22
C ARG A 61 -3.22 -7.32 5.77
N PHE A 62 -3.77 -6.34 5.05
CA PHE A 62 -3.42 -5.97 3.69
C PHE A 62 -3.01 -4.50 3.68
N ALA A 63 -1.72 -4.23 3.51
CA ALA A 63 -1.22 -2.87 3.34
C ALA A 63 -1.46 -2.42 1.89
N ALA A 64 -2.23 -1.35 1.69
CA ALA A 64 -2.42 -0.76 0.37
C ALA A 64 -1.07 -0.23 -0.13
N LEU A 65 -0.59 -0.77 -1.24
CA LEU A 65 0.48 -0.19 -2.02
C LEU A 65 -0.16 0.93 -2.84
N SER A 66 -0.30 2.10 -2.23
CA SER A 66 -0.71 3.30 -2.97
C SER A 66 0.37 3.58 -4.00
N ASP A 67 0.00 3.52 -5.27
CA ASP A 67 0.88 4.00 -6.33
C ASP A 67 0.98 5.54 -6.18
N PRO A 68 2.20 6.11 -6.04
CA PRO A 68 2.36 7.53 -5.80
C PRO A 68 1.97 8.41 -7.02
N LEU A 69 1.55 7.84 -8.16
CA LEU A 69 1.23 8.61 -9.37
C LEU A 69 -0.26 9.00 -9.51
N THR A 70 -1.14 8.59 -8.58
CA THR A 70 -2.60 8.84 -8.69
C THR A 70 -3.10 9.94 -7.75
N ASP A 71 -2.23 10.61 -7.01
CA ASP A 71 -2.64 11.73 -6.17
C ASP A 71 -2.49 13.06 -6.95
N PRO A 72 -3.59 13.75 -7.34
CA PRO A 72 -3.51 15.04 -8.01
C PRO A 72 -3.07 16.19 -7.08
N LEU A 73 -2.72 15.90 -5.83
CA LEU A 73 -2.23 16.82 -4.80
C LEU A 73 -0.74 16.60 -4.46
N ILE A 74 -0.03 15.73 -5.19
CA ILE A 74 1.44 15.71 -5.20
C ILE A 74 1.89 16.63 -6.33
N ASP A 75 1.77 17.94 -6.10
CA ASP A 75 2.50 18.93 -6.87
C ASP A 75 4.02 18.73 -6.64
N PRO A 76 4.85 18.61 -7.69
CA PRO A 76 6.30 18.48 -7.54
C PRO A 76 7.00 19.80 -7.14
N LEU A 77 6.28 20.78 -6.56
CA LEU A 77 6.81 22.10 -6.19
C LEU A 77 6.74 22.41 -4.69
N THR A 78 6.10 21.58 -3.85
CA THR A 78 6.04 21.78 -2.39
C THR A 78 7.00 20.89 -1.61
N ASP A 79 8.26 20.79 -2.06
CA ASP A 79 9.35 20.35 -1.18
C ASP A 79 10.52 21.36 -1.24
N PRO A 80 10.55 22.38 -0.37
CA PRO A 80 11.71 23.25 -0.22
C PRO A 80 12.85 22.62 0.61
N LEU A 81 12.85 21.31 0.88
CA LEU A 81 13.81 20.67 1.80
C LEU A 81 14.65 19.53 1.18
N SER A 82 14.68 19.39 -0.14
CA SER A 82 15.76 18.65 -0.84
C SER A 82 17.06 19.47 -1.03
N GLY A 83 17.19 20.60 -0.33
CA GLY A 83 18.39 21.44 -0.29
C GLY A 83 19.49 20.95 0.65
N LEU A 84 19.84 19.67 0.64
CA LEU A 84 21.02 19.16 1.35
C LEU A 84 21.94 18.38 0.41
N PRO A 85 22.92 19.03 -0.23
CA PRO A 85 24.14 18.37 -0.66
C PRO A 85 25.27 18.79 0.28
N CYS A 86 25.49 18.08 1.38
CA CYS A 86 26.82 18.11 2.00
C CYS A 86 27.01 16.99 3.03
N ALA A 87 27.75 15.96 2.65
CA ALA A 87 28.82 15.37 3.47
C ALA A 87 29.53 14.27 2.67
N THR A 88 30.16 14.64 1.54
CA THR A 88 31.25 13.83 1.00
C THR A 88 32.50 14.15 1.83
N SER A 89 32.89 13.15 2.61
CA SER A 89 34.25 12.70 2.92
C SER A 89 35.44 13.47 2.31
N GLN A 90 36.42 13.82 3.19
CA GLN A 90 37.89 13.96 3.01
C GLN A 90 38.39 15.22 3.78
N ALA A 91 39.09 15.13 4.91
CA ALA A 91 40.50 14.73 5.09
C ALA A 91 41.51 15.61 4.31
N ALA A 92 42.10 16.62 4.98
CA ALA A 92 43.46 17.18 4.79
C ALA A 92 43.56 18.53 5.55
N ARG A 93 44.34 18.63 6.64
CA ARG A 93 45.73 19.15 6.75
C ARG A 93 45.83 20.68 6.95
N GLU A 94 46.57 21.04 8.02
CA GLU A 94 47.53 22.17 8.18
C GLU A 94 46.95 23.60 8.10
N GLU A 95 47.23 24.58 8.97
CA GLU A 95 48.18 24.80 10.09
C GLU A 95 47.50 25.66 11.19
#